data_AF-X0S0W3-F1
#
_entry.id   AF-X0S0W3-F1
#
_cell.length_a   1.000
_cell.length_b   1.000
_cell.length_c   1.000
_cell.angle_alpha   90.00
_cell.angle_beta   90.00
_cell.angle_gamma   90.00
#
_symmetry.space_group_name_H-M   'P 1'
#
loop_
_entity.id
_entity.type
_entity.pdbx_description
1 polymer ?
#
loop_
_entity_poly.entity_id
_entity_poly.type
_entity_poly.pdbx_seq_one_letter_code
_entity_poly.pdbx_strand_id
1 'polypeptide(L)'
;MGLFILIKMRDYKTSYKILKSSLEEKRVDVSKVEKKLKALKIETPSWGYSDSGTRFAIFKQKGAAKSVIEKIQDAAEVHKVTGICPSVALHIPWDVTDNWNALLEYSLSLGIKPGAINPNLFQDPDYKLGSLCNPDKKVRKKAINHVLECI
;
A
#
# COMPACT_ATOMS: atom_id res chain seq x y z
N MET A 1 -8.32 -39.96 -13.22
CA MET A 1 -7.23 -39.81 -12.24
C MET A 1 -6.85 -38.33 -12.16
N GLY A 2 -7.65 -37.54 -11.44
CA GLY A 2 -7.45 -36.09 -11.30
C GLY A 2 -7.38 -35.77 -9.80
N LEU A 3 -6.16 -35.61 -9.30
CA LEU A 3 -5.90 -35.30 -7.90
C LEU A 3 -6.27 -33.82 -7.67
N PHE A 4 -7.55 -33.55 -7.44
CA PHE A 4 -7.97 -32.32 -6.79
C PHE A 4 -7.34 -32.33 -5.40
N ILE A 5 -6.26 -31.57 -5.23
CA ILE A 5 -5.75 -31.22 -3.91
C ILE A 5 -6.84 -30.35 -3.28
N LEU A 6 -7.80 -30.97 -2.60
CA LEU A 6 -8.57 -30.30 -1.56
C LEU A 6 -7.53 -29.82 -0.55
N ILE A 7 -7.21 -28.54 -0.58
CA ILE A 7 -6.62 -27.87 0.57
C ILE A 7 -7.67 -28.05 1.66
N LYS A 8 -7.49 -29.07 2.51
CA LYS A 8 -8.19 -29.20 3.78
C LYS A 8 -7.83 -27.94 4.55
N MET A 9 -8.66 -26.89 4.47
CA MET A 9 -8.57 -25.78 5.40
C MET A 9 -8.59 -26.44 6.78
N ARG A 10 -7.47 -26.38 7.52
CA ARG A 10 -7.49 -26.73 8.94
C ARG A 10 -8.65 -25.93 9.54
N ASP A 11 -9.50 -26.58 10.32
CA ASP A 11 -10.61 -25.89 10.96
C ASP A 11 -10.04 -24.80 11.88
N TYR A 12 -9.98 -23.58 11.35
CA TYR A 12 -9.37 -22.45 12.04
C TYR A 12 -10.10 -22.15 13.34
N LYS A 13 -11.39 -22.54 13.46
CA LYS A 13 -12.14 -22.38 14.70
C LYS A 13 -11.58 -23.28 15.79
N THR A 14 -11.26 -24.54 15.46
CA THR A 14 -10.60 -25.46 16.39
C THR A 14 -9.19 -25.00 16.73
N SER A 15 -8.37 -24.62 15.73
CA SER A 15 -7.03 -24.09 16.00
C SER A 15 -7.04 -22.82 16.85
N TYR A 16 -8.00 -21.92 16.60
CA TYR A 16 -8.17 -20.69 17.38
C TYR A 16 -8.58 -20.99 18.82
N LYS A 17 -9.49 -21.94 19.06
CA LYS A 17 -9.86 -22.38 20.42
C LYS A 17 -8.64 -22.87 21.20
N ILE A 18 -7.80 -23.71 20.59
CA ILE A 18 -6.58 -24.25 21.21
C ILE A 18 -5.61 -23.11 21.55
N LEU A 19 -5.37 -22.20 20.60
CA LEU A 19 -4.50 -21.05 20.82
C LEU A 19 -5.03 -20.15 21.94
N LYS A 20 -6.33 -19.84 21.93
CA LYS A 20 -6.99 -19.01 22.93
C LYS A 20 -6.79 -19.59 24.33
N SER A 21 -7.08 -20.88 24.53
CA SER A 21 -6.86 -21.55 25.81
C SER A 21 -5.40 -21.47 26.27
N SER A 22 -4.43 -21.76 25.38
CA SER A 22 -3.01 -21.68 25.72
C SER A 22 -2.54 -20.27 26.10
N LEU A 23 -3.11 -19.23 25.47
CA LEU A 23 -2.81 -17.83 25.79
C LEU A 23 -3.44 -17.40 27.12
N GLU A 24 -4.68 -17.81 27.39
CA GLU A 24 -5.39 -17.52 28.64
C GLU A 24 -4.70 -18.19 29.83
N GLU A 25 -4.19 -19.43 29.69
CA GLU A 25 -3.33 -20.10 30.69
C GLU A 25 -2.07 -19.28 31.01
N LYS A 26 -1.52 -18.59 30.01
CA LYS A 26 -0.39 -17.66 30.15
C LYS A 26 -0.82 -16.26 30.61
N ARG A 27 -2.08 -16.09 31.04
CA ARG A 27 -2.67 -14.82 31.52
C ARG A 27 -2.69 -13.71 30.47
N VAL A 28 -2.77 -14.07 29.18
CA VAL A 28 -2.99 -13.12 28.09
C VAL A 28 -4.48 -12.87 27.93
N ASP A 29 -4.90 -11.60 27.97
CA ASP A 29 -6.26 -11.19 27.64
C ASP A 29 -6.46 -11.21 26.11
N VAL A 30 -6.96 -12.35 25.62
CA VAL A 30 -7.17 -12.57 24.18
C VAL A 30 -8.19 -11.59 23.60
N SER A 31 -9.23 -11.20 24.34
CA SER A 31 -10.23 -10.23 23.85
C SER A 31 -9.61 -8.87 23.61
N LYS A 32 -8.72 -8.43 24.51
CA LYS A 32 -7.95 -7.19 24.33
C LYS A 32 -7.00 -7.27 23.15
N VAL A 33 -6.36 -8.42 22.91
CA VAL A 33 -5.51 -8.63 21.73
C VAL A 33 -6.34 -8.54 20.44
N GLU A 34 -7.48 -9.22 20.37
CA GLU A 34 -8.39 -9.14 19.21
C GLU A 34 -8.85 -7.71 18.92
N LYS A 35 -9.22 -6.97 19.97
CA LYS A 35 -9.63 -5.57 19.82
C LYS A 35 -8.50 -4.72 19.24
N LYS A 36 -7.26 -4.91 19.69
CA LYS A 36 -6.09 -4.21 19.14
C LYS A 36 -5.83 -4.59 17.68
N LEU A 37 -5.92 -5.88 17.33
CA LEU A 37 -5.73 -6.35 15.97
C LEU A 37 -6.79 -5.80 15.02
N LYS A 38 -8.07 -5.77 15.42
CA LYS A 38 -9.16 -5.19 14.62
C LYS A 38 -9.02 -3.68 14.43
N ALA A 39 -8.39 -2.99 15.37
CA ALA A 39 -8.14 -1.55 15.31
C ALA A 39 -6.90 -1.19 14.48
N LEU A 40 -5.97 -2.12 14.27
CA LEU A 40 -4.76 -1.88 13.48
C LEU A 40 -5.15 -1.51 12.04
N LYS A 41 -4.67 -0.36 11.58
CA LYS A 41 -4.80 0.08 10.19
C LYS A 41 -3.41 0.16 9.56
N ILE A 42 -3.26 -0.41 8.36
CA ILE A 42 -2.01 -0.44 7.60
C ILE A 42 -2.25 0.26 6.27
N GLU A 43 -1.49 1.31 5.99
CA GLU A 43 -1.51 1.96 4.69
C GLU A 43 -0.70 1.15 3.67
N THR A 44 -1.27 0.92 2.49
CA THR A 44 -0.56 0.23 1.40
C THR A 44 0.10 1.22 0.45
N PRO A 45 1.26 0.87 -0.14
CA PRO A 45 1.90 1.72 -1.15
C PRO A 45 1.32 1.48 -2.55
N SER A 46 0.88 2.53 -3.25
CA SER A 46 0.37 2.44 -4.64
C SER A 46 1.37 1.76 -5.59
N TRP A 47 2.67 2.02 -5.41
CA TRP A 47 3.77 1.47 -6.22
C TRP A 47 4.01 -0.02 -5.99
N GLY A 48 3.37 -0.62 -4.98
CA GLY A 48 3.37 -2.06 -4.77
C GLY A 48 2.45 -2.84 -5.72
N TYR A 49 1.53 -2.16 -6.41
CA TYR A 49 0.56 -2.77 -7.33
C TYR A 49 1.02 -2.79 -8.79
N SER A 50 2.09 -2.06 -9.13
CA SER A 50 2.69 -2.08 -10.46
C SER A 50 3.71 -3.21 -10.62
N ASP A 51 4.24 -3.35 -11.84
CA ASP A 51 5.31 -4.30 -12.12
C ASP A 51 6.50 -4.06 -11.18
N SER A 52 6.87 -5.10 -10.43
CA SER A 52 8.05 -5.08 -9.58
C SER A 52 9.31 -5.47 -10.36
N GLY A 53 10.45 -5.04 -9.86
CA GLY A 53 11.72 -5.36 -10.47
C GLY A 53 12.91 -5.07 -9.58
N THR A 54 14.07 -5.39 -10.11
CA THR A 54 15.36 -5.06 -9.51
C THR A 54 16.15 -4.22 -10.51
N ARG A 55 17.37 -3.82 -10.15
CA ARG A 55 18.31 -3.20 -11.10
C ARG A 55 18.65 -4.06 -12.33
N PHE A 56 18.33 -5.36 -12.30
CA PHE A 56 18.66 -6.30 -13.38
C PHE A 56 17.52 -6.48 -14.39
N ALA A 57 16.27 -6.53 -13.92
CA ALA A 57 15.12 -6.78 -14.78
C ALA A 57 13.81 -6.38 -14.10
N ILE A 58 12.82 -6.08 -14.95
CA ILE A 58 11.40 -5.93 -14.61
C ILE A 58 10.66 -6.99 -15.43
N PHE A 59 9.88 -7.84 -14.77
CA PHE A 59 9.11 -8.90 -15.42
C PHE A 59 7.63 -8.51 -15.41
N LYS A 60 7.11 -8.16 -16.59
CA LYS A 60 5.74 -7.65 -16.72
C LYS A 60 4.71 -8.71 -16.36
N GLN A 61 3.73 -8.34 -15.55
CA GLN A 61 2.62 -9.20 -15.15
C GLN A 61 1.32 -8.72 -15.79
N LYS A 62 0.49 -9.66 -16.26
CA LYS A 62 -0.77 -9.32 -16.93
C LYS A 62 -1.72 -8.50 -16.05
N GLY A 63 -1.71 -8.76 -14.74
CA GLY A 63 -2.58 -8.10 -13.76
C GLY A 63 -1.92 -6.96 -12.99
N ALA A 64 -0.70 -6.52 -13.35
CA ALA A 64 -0.09 -5.37 -12.69
C ALA A 64 -0.81 -4.08 -13.09
N ALA A 65 -1.08 -3.22 -12.11
CA ALA A 65 -1.71 -1.93 -12.31
C ALA A 65 -0.81 -0.97 -13.12
N LYS A 66 -1.39 -0.33 -14.13
CA LYS A 66 -0.74 0.57 -15.09
C LYS A 66 -1.19 2.02 -14.95
N SER A 67 -2.22 2.28 -14.15
CA SER A 67 -2.72 3.63 -13.87
C SER A 67 -2.98 3.81 -12.38
N VAL A 68 -3.06 5.06 -11.91
CA VAL A 68 -3.45 5.36 -10.52
C VAL A 68 -4.82 4.78 -10.18
N ILE A 69 -5.76 4.79 -11.12
CA ILE A 69 -7.11 4.22 -10.95
C ILE A 69 -7.03 2.71 -10.71
N GLU A 70 -6.24 1.99 -11.49
CA GLU A 70 -6.03 0.54 -11.29
C GLU A 70 -5.35 0.26 -9.94
N LYS A 71 -4.36 1.08 -9.54
CA LYS A 71 -3.70 0.95 -8.21
C LYS A 71 -4.69 1.16 -7.06
N ILE A 72 -5.62 2.11 -7.20
CA ILE A 72 -6.71 2.34 -6.24
C ILE A 72 -7.65 1.12 -6.17
N GLN A 73 -8.00 0.52 -7.32
CA GLN A 73 -8.84 -0.69 -7.37
C GLN A 73 -8.17 -1.87 -6.66
N ASP A 74 -6.88 -2.10 -6.94
CA ASP A 74 -6.11 -3.17 -6.31
C ASP A 74 -5.97 -2.95 -4.79
N ALA A 75 -5.75 -1.71 -4.37
CA ALA A 75 -5.72 -1.35 -2.94
C ALA A 75 -7.06 -1.61 -2.26
N ALA A 76 -8.19 -1.32 -2.93
CA ALA A 76 -9.52 -1.58 -2.41
C ALA A 76 -9.79 -3.09 -2.27
N GLU A 77 -9.35 -3.91 -3.23
CA GLU A 77 -9.48 -5.37 -3.10
C GLU A 77 -8.64 -5.91 -1.94
N VAL A 78 -7.42 -5.40 -1.74
CA VAL A 78 -6.61 -5.72 -0.54
C VAL A 78 -7.36 -5.33 0.74
N HIS A 79 -7.97 -4.14 0.79
CA HIS A 79 -8.74 -3.74 1.96
C HIS A 79 -9.92 -4.67 2.22
N LYS A 80 -10.69 -5.01 1.18
CA LYS A 80 -11.86 -5.88 1.25
C LYS A 80 -11.55 -7.26 1.80
N VAL A 81 -10.40 -7.86 1.42
CA VAL A 81 -10.02 -9.21 1.90
C VAL A 81 -9.29 -9.20 3.24
N THR A 82 -8.68 -8.09 3.65
CA THR A 82 -7.91 -7.99 4.90
C THR A 82 -8.63 -7.27 6.05
N GLY A 83 -9.53 -6.34 5.74
CA GLY A 83 -10.25 -5.48 6.68
C GLY A 83 -9.39 -4.40 7.37
N ILE A 84 -8.07 -4.38 7.13
CA ILE A 84 -7.12 -3.53 7.87
C ILE A 84 -6.39 -2.49 7.02
N CYS A 85 -6.57 -2.49 5.68
CA CYS A 85 -5.89 -1.55 4.80
C CYS A 85 -6.78 -0.41 4.22
N PRO A 86 -7.35 0.51 5.03
CA PRO A 86 -8.34 1.48 4.55
C PRO A 86 -7.74 2.67 3.77
N SER A 87 -6.43 2.73 3.60
CA SER A 87 -5.76 3.83 2.88
C SER A 87 -4.61 3.34 2.02
N VAL A 88 -4.30 4.16 1.01
CA VAL A 88 -3.22 3.93 0.04
C VAL A 88 -2.36 5.18 -0.11
N ALA A 89 -1.07 5.03 0.10
CA ALA A 89 -0.08 6.09 -0.13
C ALA A 89 0.14 6.30 -1.62
N LEU A 90 0.19 7.55 -2.06
CA LEU A 90 0.45 7.93 -3.46
C LEU A 90 1.88 8.48 -3.60
N HIS A 91 2.45 8.31 -4.79
CA HIS A 91 3.80 8.72 -5.12
C HIS A 91 3.81 9.59 -6.38
N ILE A 92 4.21 10.85 -6.25
CA ILE A 92 4.11 11.84 -7.34
C ILE A 92 5.48 12.02 -7.99
N PRO A 93 5.61 11.91 -9.33
CA PRO A 93 4.52 11.95 -10.33
C PRO A 93 4.00 10.59 -10.83
N TRP A 94 4.40 9.46 -10.23
CA TRP A 94 3.95 8.13 -10.70
C TRP A 94 2.42 7.93 -10.64
N ASP A 95 1.77 8.61 -9.69
CA ASP A 95 0.32 8.56 -9.45
C ASP A 95 -0.36 9.90 -9.73
N VAL A 96 0.21 10.71 -10.62
CA VAL A 96 -0.40 11.98 -11.03
C VAL A 96 -1.78 11.73 -11.66
N THR A 97 -2.71 12.64 -11.38
CA THR A 97 -4.02 12.69 -12.03
C THR A 97 -4.35 14.13 -12.39
N ASP A 98 -5.16 14.30 -13.44
CA ASP A 98 -5.63 15.61 -13.85
C ASP A 98 -6.75 16.16 -12.93
N ASN A 99 -7.36 15.30 -12.11
CA ASN A 99 -8.45 15.67 -11.22
C ASN A 99 -8.39 14.93 -9.87
N TRP A 100 -7.78 15.58 -8.88
CA TRP A 100 -7.64 15.05 -7.51
C TRP A 100 -8.98 14.83 -6.81
N ASN A 101 -9.98 15.68 -7.05
CA ASN A 101 -11.32 15.53 -6.46
C ASN A 101 -12.01 14.26 -6.98
N ALA A 102 -11.94 14.03 -8.29
CA ALA A 102 -12.50 12.81 -8.89
C ALA A 102 -11.78 11.55 -8.38
N LEU A 103 -10.45 11.59 -8.22
CA LEU A 103 -9.69 10.46 -7.66
C LEU A 103 -10.07 10.17 -6.20
N LEU A 104 -10.27 11.22 -5.39
CA LEU A 104 -10.72 11.11 -4.01
C LEU A 104 -12.11 10.50 -3.92
N GLU A 105 -13.09 11.05 -4.66
CA GLU A 105 -14.46 10.55 -4.71
C GLU A 105 -14.49 9.07 -5.13
N TYR A 106 -13.72 8.72 -6.16
CA TYR A 106 -13.63 7.36 -6.64
C TYR A 106 -13.04 6.41 -5.59
N SER A 107 -11.96 6.82 -4.92
CA SER A 107 -11.34 6.02 -3.85
C SER A 107 -12.31 5.77 -2.70
N LEU A 108 -13.03 6.82 -2.25
CA LEU A 108 -14.03 6.73 -1.19
C LEU A 108 -15.18 5.79 -1.58
N SER A 109 -15.61 5.81 -2.85
CA SER A 109 -16.65 4.90 -3.35
C SER A 109 -16.26 3.42 -3.25
N LEU A 110 -14.96 3.11 -3.22
CA LEU A 110 -14.40 1.77 -3.07
C LEU A 110 -14.08 1.40 -1.60
N GLY A 111 -14.38 2.29 -0.65
CA GLY A 111 -14.15 2.06 0.78
C GLY A 111 -12.71 2.28 1.24
N ILE A 112 -11.88 2.93 0.43
CA ILE A 112 -10.52 3.35 0.82
C ILE A 112 -10.34 4.85 0.60
N LYS A 113 -9.19 5.39 1.00
CA LYS A 113 -8.83 6.79 0.74
C LYS A 113 -7.36 6.96 0.37
N PRO A 114 -7.00 7.97 -0.42
CA PRO A 114 -5.62 8.41 -0.52
C PRO A 114 -5.08 8.78 0.87
N GLY A 115 -3.85 8.38 1.12
CA GLY A 115 -3.14 8.53 2.38
C GLY A 115 -1.95 9.48 2.28
N ALA A 116 -0.78 9.03 2.70
CA ALA A 116 0.44 9.82 2.55
C ALA A 116 0.77 10.13 1.09
N ILE A 117 1.24 11.35 0.83
CA ILE A 117 1.75 11.78 -0.48
C ILE A 117 3.29 11.77 -0.44
N ASN A 118 3.90 11.12 -1.43
CA ASN A 118 5.34 10.88 -1.49
C ASN A 118 5.94 11.58 -2.73
N PRO A 119 6.61 12.74 -2.56
CA PRO A 119 7.30 13.42 -3.66
C PRO A 119 8.50 12.60 -4.15
N ASN A 120 8.59 12.35 -5.45
CA ASN A 120 9.77 11.75 -6.06
C ASN A 120 10.90 12.74 -6.22
N LEU A 121 11.94 12.57 -5.41
CA LEU A 121 13.13 13.42 -5.40
C LEU A 121 14.41 12.63 -5.70
N PHE A 122 14.30 11.52 -6.43
CA PHE A 122 15.40 10.56 -6.62
C PHE A 122 15.54 9.98 -8.04
N GLN A 123 14.59 10.21 -8.96
CA GLN A 123 14.70 9.68 -10.34
C GLN A 123 15.06 10.72 -11.40
N ASP A 124 14.79 12.00 -11.17
CA ASP A 124 15.12 13.05 -12.13
C ASP A 124 16.66 13.17 -12.27
N PRO A 125 17.21 13.27 -13.49
CA PRO A 125 18.66 13.40 -13.70
C PRO A 125 19.32 14.56 -12.93
N ASP A 126 18.60 15.66 -12.69
CA ASP A 126 19.10 16.79 -11.90
C ASP A 126 19.38 16.38 -10.44
N TYR A 127 18.71 15.33 -9.95
CA TYR A 127 18.88 14.80 -8.60
C TYR A 127 20.04 13.80 -8.44
N LYS A 128 20.87 13.60 -9.48
CA LYS A 128 22.02 12.69 -9.45
C LYS A 128 22.95 12.93 -8.24
N LEU A 129 23.13 14.18 -7.82
CA LEU A 129 23.96 14.58 -6.67
C LEU A 129 23.14 14.99 -5.44
N GLY A 130 21.88 14.55 -5.35
CA GLY A 130 20.92 14.90 -4.29
C GLY A 130 19.82 15.86 -4.75
N SER A 131 18.83 16.12 -3.89
CA SER A 131 17.66 16.96 -4.21
C SER A 131 17.53 18.16 -3.26
N LEU A 132 16.86 18.00 -2.11
CA LEU A 132 16.69 19.09 -1.12
C LEU A 132 18.02 19.60 -0.57
N CYS A 133 19.04 18.74 -0.55
CA CYS A 133 20.40 19.05 -0.10
C CYS A 133 21.41 19.10 -1.26
N ASN A 134 20.96 19.24 -2.52
CA ASN A 134 21.86 19.35 -3.66
C ASN A 134 22.78 20.60 -3.53
N PRO A 135 24.06 20.55 -3.93
CA PRO A 135 24.93 21.73 -3.91
C PRO A 135 24.41 22.89 -4.80
N ASP A 136 23.76 22.59 -5.93
CA ASP A 136 23.17 23.59 -6.80
C ASP A 136 21.84 24.13 -6.23
N LYS A 137 21.78 25.46 -6.03
CA LYS A 137 20.59 26.17 -5.55
C LYS A 137 19.39 26.00 -6.48
N LYS A 138 19.60 25.89 -7.79
CA LYS A 138 18.51 25.69 -8.76
C LYS A 138 17.84 24.33 -8.57
N VAL A 139 18.63 23.28 -8.33
CA VAL A 139 18.10 21.92 -8.07
C VAL A 139 17.35 21.87 -6.75
N ARG A 140 17.86 22.50 -5.68
CA ARG A 140 17.11 22.61 -4.42
C ARG A 140 15.77 23.32 -4.60
N LYS A 141 15.74 24.43 -5.36
CA LYS A 141 14.50 25.15 -5.66
C LYS A 141 13.51 24.28 -6.45
N LYS A 142 13.98 23.51 -7.43
CA LYS A 142 13.18 22.53 -8.17
C LYS A 142 12.55 21.49 -7.24
N ALA A 143 13.34 20.91 -6.34
CA ALA A 143 12.87 19.92 -5.37
C ALA A 143 11.83 20.50 -4.38
N ILE A 144 12.07 21.71 -3.87
CA ILE A 144 11.13 22.40 -2.97
C ILE A 144 9.80 22.68 -3.70
N ASN A 145 9.84 23.16 -4.93
CA ASN A 145 8.63 23.39 -5.73
C ASN A 145 7.85 22.09 -5.93
N HIS A 146 8.51 20.98 -6.25
CA HIS A 146 7.85 19.67 -6.41
C HIS A 146 7.19 19.20 -5.11
N VAL A 147 7.82 19.43 -3.95
CA VAL A 147 7.20 19.13 -2.64
C VAL A 147 5.96 19.99 -2.42
N LEU A 148 6.01 21.29 -2.75
CA LEU A 148 4.87 22.19 -2.63
C LEU A 148 3.73 21.83 -3.58
N GLU A 149 4.03 21.32 -4.79
CA GLU A 149 3.03 20.80 -5.73
C GLU A 149 2.32 19.54 -5.19
N CYS A 150 2.97 18.79 -4.29
CA CYS A 150 2.39 17.59 -3.68
C CYS A 150 1.50 17.89 -2.44
N ILE A 151 1.55 19.11 -1.90
CA ILE A 151 0.77 19.55 -0.72
C ILE A 151 -0.58 20.10 -1.19
#